data_AF-A0A2E3MFV0-F1
#
_entry.id   AF-A0A2E3MFV0-F1
#
_cell.length_a   1.000
_cell.length_b   1.000
_cell.length_c   1.000
_cell.angle_alpha   90.00
_cell.angle_beta   90.00
_cell.angle_gamma   90.00
#
_symmetry.space_group_name_H-M   'P 1'
#
loop_
_entity.id
_entity.type
_entity.pdbx_description
1 polymer ?
#
loop_
_entity_poly.entity_id
_entity_poly.type
_entity_poly.pdbx_seq_one_letter_code
_entity_poly.pdbx_strand_id
1 'polypeptide(L)'
;MSSMIELDKTRLHIYHEGRKRRMFVGELVHDVKKNKFIFTYDENYVNSPTAIPIGREFNLFDLRHESKTGKLFPSMLDRIPDKQNPAYVDYCEMTGISPDETNYIVLLGSIGRRGPSTFIYEPVWKNNFTPAMITELRTELDITQNDLAIAFDISKPTLQRVEAGQSHDPNTLKRIQIMLEFPDAALWQLKLSSAKLHKTPRTKLRKYFVQKKRERNQQ
;
A
#
# COMPACT_ATOMS: atom_id res chain seq x y z
N MET A 1 16.01 -5.94 6.37
CA MET A 1 15.58 -5.53 5.02
C MET A 1 14.31 -4.72 5.15
N SER A 2 14.21 -3.56 4.48
CA SER A 2 12.99 -2.74 4.50
C SER A 2 11.82 -3.51 3.88
N SER A 3 10.60 -3.22 4.32
CA SER A 3 9.36 -3.70 3.71
C SER A 3 9.34 -3.33 2.22
N MET A 4 8.87 -4.21 1.34
CA MET A 4 8.74 -3.87 -0.09
C MET A 4 7.58 -2.90 -0.32
N ILE A 5 6.68 -2.85 0.65
CA ILE A 5 5.57 -1.93 0.73
C ILE A 5 5.87 -0.87 1.79
N GLU A 6 5.96 0.38 1.38
CA GLU A 6 6.19 1.52 2.27
C GLU A 6 5.06 2.53 2.14
N LEU A 7 4.63 3.09 3.26
CA LEU A 7 3.61 4.14 3.26
C LEU A 7 4.14 5.38 2.54
N ASP A 8 3.42 5.84 1.52
CA ASP A 8 3.71 7.13 0.90
C ASP A 8 3.24 8.26 1.80
N LYS A 9 4.14 8.77 2.64
CA LYS A 9 3.86 9.86 3.58
C LYS A 9 3.60 11.22 2.91
N THR A 10 3.58 11.29 1.57
CA THR A 10 3.27 12.52 0.83
C THR A 10 1.99 12.44 0.00
N ARG A 11 1.33 11.28 -0.07
CA ARG A 11 0.15 11.09 -0.92
C ARG A 11 -0.98 10.38 -0.19
N LEU A 12 -2.20 10.78 -0.53
CA LEU A 12 -3.43 10.25 0.05
C LEU A 12 -4.52 10.22 -1.00
N HIS A 13 -5.22 9.10 -1.11
CA HIS A 13 -6.37 8.93 -2.00
C HIS A 13 -7.65 9.22 -1.26
N ILE A 14 -8.57 9.91 -1.92
CA ILE A 14 -9.87 10.24 -1.35
C ILE A 14 -10.94 9.52 -2.16
N TYR A 15 -11.88 8.91 -1.45
CA TYR A 15 -12.99 8.17 -2.03
C TYR A 15 -14.32 8.65 -1.46
N HIS A 16 -15.35 8.62 -2.29
CA HIS A 16 -16.73 8.81 -1.89
C HIS A 16 -17.36 7.43 -1.74
N GLU A 17 -17.74 7.07 -0.51
CA GLU A 17 -18.44 5.83 -0.18
C GLU A 17 -19.95 6.07 -0.14
N GLY A 18 -20.61 5.76 -1.26
CA GLY A 18 -22.07 5.74 -1.34
C GLY A 18 -22.62 4.35 -0.99
N ARG A 19 -23.95 4.25 -0.84
CA ARG A 19 -24.62 2.99 -0.43
C ARG A 19 -24.28 1.77 -1.28
N LYS A 20 -24.04 1.95 -2.59
CA LYS A 20 -23.84 0.85 -3.56
C LYS A 20 -22.44 0.77 -4.14
N ARG A 21 -21.69 1.87 -4.11
CA ARG A 21 -20.41 1.98 -4.82
C ARG A 21 -19.47 2.93 -4.12
N ARG A 22 -18.20 2.60 -4.22
CA ARG A 22 -17.08 3.44 -3.86
C ARG A 22 -16.55 4.10 -5.13
N MET A 23 -16.44 5.42 -5.14
CA MET A 23 -15.90 6.18 -6.26
C MET A 23 -14.61 6.86 -5.83
N PHE A 24 -13.58 6.79 -6.67
CA PHE A 24 -12.38 7.59 -6.48
C PHE A 24 -12.73 9.06 -6.72
N VAL A 25 -12.38 9.93 -5.78
CA VAL A 25 -12.71 11.37 -5.82
C VAL A 25 -11.53 12.16 -6.34
N GLY A 26 -10.34 11.80 -5.91
CA GLY A 26 -9.12 12.52 -6.23
C GLY A 26 -7.98 12.19 -5.28
N GLU A 27 -6.89 12.92 -5.45
CA GLU A 27 -5.64 12.71 -4.72
C GLU A 27 -5.20 14.00 -4.02
N LEU A 28 -4.78 13.85 -2.76
CA LEU A 28 -4.10 14.88 -2.00
C LEU A 28 -2.60 14.57 -1.98
N VAL A 29 -1.79 15.54 -2.41
CA VAL A 29 -0.33 15.47 -2.42
C VAL A 29 0.26 16.57 -1.54
N HIS A 30 1.20 16.22 -0.67
CA HIS A 30 2.06 17.17 0.01
C HIS A 30 3.30 17.45 -0.84
N ASP A 31 3.35 18.62 -1.48
CA ASP A 31 4.55 19.12 -2.15
C ASP A 31 5.53 19.66 -1.08
N VAL A 32 6.46 18.80 -0.68
CA VAL A 32 7.47 19.10 0.35
C VAL A 32 8.36 20.28 -0.05
N LYS A 33 8.64 20.47 -1.35
CA LYS A 33 9.51 21.56 -1.82
C LYS A 33 8.83 22.92 -1.68
N LYS A 34 7.54 22.98 -2.00
CA LYS A 34 6.74 24.20 -1.87
C LYS A 34 6.10 24.35 -0.49
N ASN A 35 6.18 23.32 0.35
CA ASN A 35 5.49 23.20 1.62
C ASN A 35 3.99 23.50 1.47
N LYS A 36 3.33 22.84 0.51
CA LYS A 36 1.91 23.04 0.19
C LYS A 36 1.20 21.71 -0.01
N PHE A 37 -0.10 21.70 0.29
CA PHE A 37 -0.98 20.60 -0.03
C PHE A 37 -1.72 20.90 -1.33
N ILE A 38 -1.74 19.92 -2.23
CA ILE A 38 -2.33 20.04 -3.55
C ILE A 38 -3.36 18.93 -3.67
N PHE A 39 -4.63 19.31 -3.75
CA PHE A 39 -5.70 18.37 -4.00
C PHE A 39 -6.08 18.42 -5.48
N THR A 40 -6.14 17.26 -6.13
CA THR A 40 -6.55 17.13 -7.53
C THR A 40 -7.74 16.17 -7.61
N TYR A 41 -8.87 16.66 -8.12
CA TYR A 41 -10.03 15.84 -8.43
C TYR A 41 -9.76 14.87 -9.58
N ASP A 42 -10.42 13.72 -9.54
CA ASP A 42 -10.55 12.82 -10.68
C ASP A 42 -11.60 13.37 -11.67
N GLU A 43 -11.27 13.37 -12.96
CA GLU A 43 -12.16 13.89 -14.01
C GLU A 43 -13.47 13.10 -14.09
N ASN A 44 -13.43 11.78 -13.90
CA ASN A 44 -14.65 10.97 -13.94
C ASN A 44 -15.53 11.24 -12.72
N TYR A 45 -14.92 11.56 -11.57
CA TYR A 45 -15.66 11.96 -10.39
C TYR A 45 -16.39 13.28 -10.62
N VAL A 46 -15.69 14.32 -11.09
CA VAL A 46 -16.27 15.65 -11.31
C VAL A 46 -17.41 15.61 -12.33
N ASN A 47 -17.27 14.81 -13.38
CA ASN A 47 -18.30 14.63 -14.40
C ASN A 47 -19.46 13.70 -13.97
N SER A 48 -19.41 13.13 -12.76
CA SER A 48 -20.46 12.27 -12.24
C SER A 48 -21.68 13.10 -11.81
N PRO A 49 -22.91 12.67 -12.13
CA PRO A 49 -24.13 13.37 -11.68
C PRO A 49 -24.32 13.34 -10.16
N THR A 50 -23.55 12.52 -9.45
CA THR A 50 -23.58 12.36 -7.98
C THR A 50 -22.36 12.97 -7.30
N ALA A 51 -21.56 13.76 -8.05
CA ALA A 51 -20.40 14.44 -7.51
C ALA A 51 -20.82 15.46 -6.45
N ILE A 52 -20.12 15.46 -5.33
CA ILE A 52 -20.27 16.47 -4.29
C ILE A 52 -18.88 16.98 -3.92
N PRO A 53 -18.72 18.29 -3.65
CA PRO A 53 -17.43 18.82 -3.24
C PRO A 53 -17.03 18.29 -1.86
N ILE A 54 -15.73 18.06 -1.64
CA ILE A 54 -15.21 17.58 -0.35
C ILE A 54 -15.44 18.60 0.77
N GLY A 55 -15.41 19.89 0.41
CA GLY A 55 -15.50 21.03 1.32
C GLY A 55 -15.83 22.30 0.54
N ARG A 56 -16.08 23.39 1.25
CA ARG A 56 -16.49 24.66 0.65
C ARG A 56 -15.41 25.27 -0.25
N GLU A 57 -14.15 24.95 0.05
CA GLU A 57 -12.96 25.40 -0.69
C GLU A 57 -12.70 24.59 -1.97
N PHE A 58 -13.39 23.47 -2.19
CA PHE A 58 -13.13 22.55 -3.31
C PHE A 58 -14.26 22.56 -4.33
N ASN A 59 -14.41 23.67 -5.06
CA ASN A 59 -15.39 23.74 -6.14
C ASN A 59 -15.12 22.63 -7.20
N LEU A 60 -16.17 22.07 -7.80
CA LEU A 60 -16.02 20.99 -8.77
C LEU A 60 -15.63 21.47 -10.18
N PHE A 61 -15.57 22.79 -10.43
CA PHE A 61 -15.20 23.34 -11.74
C PHE A 61 -13.69 23.33 -11.95
N ASP A 62 -12.93 23.48 -10.87
CA ASP A 62 -11.48 23.41 -10.87
C ASP A 62 -11.03 22.00 -10.48
N LEU A 63 -10.22 21.37 -11.32
CA LEU A 63 -9.68 20.05 -10.99
C LEU A 63 -8.59 20.12 -9.92
N ARG A 64 -7.95 21.27 -9.70
CA ARG A 64 -6.75 21.39 -8.87
C ARG A 64 -6.87 22.55 -7.90
N HIS A 65 -6.64 22.25 -6.62
CA HIS A 65 -6.68 23.21 -5.53
C HIS A 65 -5.35 23.18 -4.76
N GLU A 66 -4.81 24.35 -4.45
CA GLU A 66 -3.59 24.49 -3.65
C GLU A 66 -3.90 25.14 -2.30
N SER A 67 -3.30 24.60 -1.25
CA SER A 67 -3.42 25.15 0.09
C SER A 67 -2.50 26.35 0.30
N LYS A 68 -2.70 27.04 1.42
CA LYS A 68 -1.74 28.02 1.92
C LYS A 68 -0.46 27.29 2.38
N THR A 69 0.69 27.93 2.23
CA THR A 69 1.98 27.37 2.63
C THR A 69 1.96 26.90 4.09
N GLY A 70 2.38 25.65 4.31
CA GLY A 70 2.46 24.98 5.62
C GLY A 70 1.10 24.61 6.24
N LYS A 71 -0.01 24.86 5.55
CA LYS A 71 -1.36 24.64 6.10
C LYS A 71 -2.15 23.66 5.24
N LEU A 72 -2.81 22.71 5.90
CA LEU A 72 -3.82 21.87 5.28
C LEU A 72 -5.11 22.66 5.01
N PHE A 73 -5.95 22.16 4.11
CA PHE A 73 -7.29 22.71 3.87
C PHE A 73 -8.17 22.57 5.12
N PRO A 74 -8.95 23.61 5.50
CA PRO A 74 -9.82 23.57 6.68
C PRO A 74 -10.73 22.34 6.75
N SER A 75 -11.43 21.98 5.67
CA SER A 75 -12.37 20.86 5.70
C SER A 75 -11.71 19.49 5.89
N MET A 76 -10.42 19.38 5.56
CA MET A 76 -9.62 18.19 5.82
C MET A 76 -9.02 18.24 7.22
N LEU A 77 -8.61 19.41 7.71
CA LEU A 77 -8.09 19.57 9.08
C LEU A 77 -9.15 19.20 10.13
N ASP A 78 -10.41 19.58 9.90
CA ASP A 78 -11.56 19.24 10.76
C ASP A 78 -11.78 17.73 10.94
N ARG A 79 -11.11 16.90 10.13
CA ARG A 79 -11.17 15.44 10.22
C ARG A 79 -10.22 14.86 11.26
N ILE A 80 -9.21 15.61 11.66
CA ILE A 80 -8.19 15.14 12.59
C ILE A 80 -8.66 15.54 13.99
N PRO A 81 -8.85 14.57 14.91
CA PRO A 81 -9.21 14.88 16.29
C PRO A 81 -8.16 15.80 16.93
N ASP A 82 -8.61 16.71 17.79
CA ASP A 82 -7.72 17.58 18.54
C ASP A 82 -6.79 16.75 19.45
N LYS A 83 -5.50 17.12 19.51
CA LYS A 83 -4.52 16.51 20.43
C LYS A 83 -4.87 16.72 21.90
N GLN A 84 -5.65 17.75 22.23
CA GLN A 84 -6.15 17.97 23.59
C GLN A 84 -7.29 17.02 23.97
N ASN A 85 -7.85 16.26 23.02
CA ASN A 85 -8.85 15.25 23.34
C ASN A 85 -8.22 14.12 24.17
N PRO A 86 -8.76 13.78 25.36
CA PRO A 86 -8.24 12.68 26.18
C PRO A 86 -8.13 11.34 25.44
N ALA A 87 -9.03 11.09 24.48
CA ALA A 87 -9.04 9.86 23.68
C ALA A 87 -8.08 9.89 22.48
N TYR A 88 -7.34 10.98 22.26
CA TYR A 88 -6.43 11.11 21.11
C TYR A 88 -5.33 10.03 21.13
N VAL A 89 -4.75 9.77 22.30
CA VAL A 89 -3.72 8.75 22.50
C VAL A 89 -4.27 7.37 22.13
N ASP A 90 -5.49 7.04 22.60
CA ASP A 90 -6.16 5.78 22.27
C ASP A 90 -6.38 5.63 20.76
N TYR A 91 -6.82 6.69 20.07
CA TYR A 91 -6.97 6.66 18.61
C TYR A 91 -5.64 6.40 17.89
N CYS A 92 -4.56 7.02 18.36
CA CYS A 92 -3.23 6.81 17.81
C CYS A 92 -2.75 5.37 18.02
N GLU A 93 -2.91 4.82 19.22
CA GLU A 93 -2.55 3.43 19.53
C GLU A 93 -3.36 2.42 18.70
N MET A 94 -4.67 2.59 18.61
CA MET A 94 -5.55 1.72 17.81
C MET A 94 -5.20 1.70 16.32
N THR A 95 -4.64 2.79 15.80
CA THR A 95 -4.24 2.93 14.40
C THR A 95 -2.75 2.70 14.16
N GLY A 96 -1.98 2.45 15.23
CA GLY A 96 -0.55 2.15 15.16
C GLY A 96 0.34 3.35 14.79
N ILE A 97 -0.08 4.58 15.14
CA ILE A 97 0.70 5.80 14.93
C ILE A 97 1.15 6.42 16.27
N SER A 98 2.19 7.24 16.23
CA SER A 98 2.61 8.00 17.42
C SER A 98 1.64 9.14 17.74
N PRO A 99 1.31 9.42 19.01
CA PRO A 99 0.61 10.64 19.42
C PRO A 99 1.32 11.94 19.01
N ASP A 100 2.64 11.87 18.84
CA ASP A 100 3.47 12.99 18.40
C ASP A 100 3.52 13.16 16.88
N GLU A 101 2.81 12.32 16.11
CA GLU A 101 2.76 12.45 14.65
C GLU A 101 2.25 13.85 14.24
N THR A 102 2.97 14.46 13.30
CA THR A 102 2.69 15.81 12.78
C THR A 102 2.37 15.80 11.29
N ASN A 103 2.63 14.69 10.60
CA ASN A 103 2.37 14.58 9.19
C ASN A 103 0.87 14.41 8.92
N TYR A 104 0.25 15.46 8.37
CA TYR A 104 -1.17 15.47 8.02
C TYR A 104 -1.60 14.33 7.08
N ILE A 105 -0.74 13.85 6.17
CA ILE A 105 -1.05 12.71 5.30
C ILE A 105 -1.21 11.44 6.13
N VAL A 106 -0.31 11.22 7.10
CA VAL A 106 -0.37 10.07 8.01
C VAL A 106 -1.60 10.18 8.90
N LEU A 107 -1.84 11.34 9.51
CA LEU A 107 -2.98 11.59 10.40
C LEU A 107 -4.33 11.39 9.68
N LEU A 108 -4.48 11.91 8.46
CA LEU A 108 -5.69 11.72 7.66
C LEU A 108 -5.88 10.27 7.22
N GLY A 109 -4.81 9.56 6.88
CA GLY A 109 -4.88 8.14 6.48
C GLY A 109 -5.14 7.17 7.64
N SER A 110 -5.01 7.64 8.88
CA SER A 110 -5.14 6.85 10.11
C SER A 110 -6.36 7.30 10.94
N ILE A 111 -6.18 8.22 11.88
CA ILE A 111 -7.23 8.69 12.79
C ILE A 111 -8.28 9.58 12.12
N GLY A 112 -7.92 10.26 11.03
CA GLY A 112 -8.84 11.07 10.21
C GLY A 112 -9.50 10.31 9.06
N ARG A 113 -9.24 8.99 8.93
CA ARG A 113 -9.61 8.17 7.77
C ARG A 113 -11.11 8.16 7.50
N ARG A 114 -11.90 8.04 8.57
CA ARG A 114 -13.37 8.04 8.55
C ARG A 114 -13.87 9.06 9.56
N GLY A 115 -15.07 9.58 9.30
CA GLY A 115 -15.73 10.57 10.12
C GLY A 115 -17.18 10.70 9.66
N PRO A 116 -17.92 11.74 10.07
CA PRO A 116 -19.37 11.82 9.84
C PRO A 116 -19.76 12.04 8.37
N SER A 117 -18.80 12.21 7.46
CA SER A 117 -19.05 12.41 6.02
C SER A 117 -18.93 11.10 5.23
N THR A 118 -19.39 11.13 3.98
CA THR A 118 -19.28 10.01 3.03
C THR A 118 -17.88 9.87 2.41
N PHE A 119 -16.92 10.71 2.80
CA PHE A 119 -15.56 10.67 2.27
C PHE A 119 -14.61 9.84 3.14
N ILE A 120 -13.80 9.02 2.47
CA ILE A 120 -12.77 8.18 3.08
C ILE A 120 -11.41 8.55 2.53
N TYR A 121 -10.46 8.73 3.43
CA TYR A 121 -9.07 9.05 3.14
C TYR A 121 -8.24 7.77 3.27
N GLU A 122 -7.57 7.36 2.20
CA GLU A 122 -6.74 6.14 2.20
C GLU A 122 -5.27 6.44 1.91
N PRO A 123 -4.37 5.84 2.70
CA PRO A 123 -2.94 5.94 2.45
C PRO A 123 -2.58 5.33 1.10
N VAL A 124 -1.69 6.01 0.37
CA VAL A 124 -1.04 5.44 -0.80
C VAL A 124 0.18 4.65 -0.35
N TRP A 125 0.36 3.45 -0.89
CA TRP A 125 1.51 2.60 -0.57
C TRP A 125 2.42 2.52 -1.79
N LYS A 126 3.71 2.83 -1.60
CA LYS A 126 4.74 2.59 -2.61
C LYS A 126 5.06 1.11 -2.60
N ASN A 127 5.03 0.52 -3.78
CA ASN A 127 5.45 -0.85 -3.98
C ASN A 127 6.79 -0.86 -4.72
N ASN A 128 7.85 -1.19 -4.01
CA ASN A 128 9.20 -1.30 -4.59
C ASN A 128 9.46 -2.70 -5.16
N PHE A 129 8.44 -3.57 -5.21
CA PHE A 129 8.56 -4.89 -5.79
C PHE A 129 8.83 -4.79 -7.30
N THR A 130 9.95 -5.36 -7.73
CA THR A 130 10.30 -5.46 -9.15
C THR A 130 10.49 -6.92 -9.56
N PRO A 131 10.24 -7.28 -10.84
CA PRO A 131 10.50 -8.63 -11.31
C PRO A 131 11.95 -9.10 -11.15
N ALA A 132 12.91 -8.17 -11.14
CA ALA A 132 14.32 -8.46 -10.92
C ALA A 132 14.57 -9.17 -9.57
N MET A 133 13.80 -8.82 -8.54
CA MET A 133 13.92 -9.43 -7.20
C MET A 133 13.62 -10.93 -7.20
N ILE A 134 12.79 -11.41 -8.14
CA ILE A 134 12.50 -12.85 -8.31
C ILE A 134 13.74 -13.57 -8.85
N THR A 135 14.36 -12.98 -9.88
CA THR A 135 15.59 -13.48 -10.50
C THR A 135 16.75 -13.46 -9.52
N GLU A 136 16.87 -12.42 -8.70
CA GLU A 136 17.87 -12.29 -7.64
C GLU A 136 17.73 -13.41 -6.61
N LEU A 137 16.53 -13.63 -6.05
CA LEU A 137 16.28 -14.73 -5.12
C LEU A 137 16.68 -16.08 -5.72
N ARG A 138 16.27 -16.31 -6.98
CA ARG A 138 16.53 -17.58 -7.66
C ARG A 138 18.03 -17.82 -7.84
N THR A 139 18.77 -16.78 -8.18
CA THR A 139 20.23 -16.82 -8.36
C THR A 139 20.94 -16.99 -7.02
N GLU A 140 20.52 -16.26 -5.98
CA GLU A 140 21.05 -16.36 -4.61
C GLU A 140 20.89 -17.78 -4.05
N LEU A 141 19.72 -18.37 -4.25
CA LEU A 141 19.44 -19.73 -3.77
C LEU A 141 19.95 -20.81 -4.72
N ASP A 142 20.47 -20.48 -5.89
CA ASP A 142 20.90 -21.45 -6.90
C ASP A 142 19.81 -22.53 -7.12
N ILE A 143 18.61 -22.08 -7.49
CA ILE A 143 17.48 -22.94 -7.83
C ILE A 143 17.01 -22.64 -9.26
N THR A 144 16.38 -23.62 -9.91
CA THR A 144 15.89 -23.40 -11.27
C THR A 144 14.59 -22.61 -11.27
N GLN A 145 14.25 -22.01 -12.41
CA GLN A 145 12.96 -21.34 -12.58
C GLN A 145 11.80 -22.33 -12.40
N ASN A 146 11.99 -23.59 -12.80
CA ASN A 146 11.00 -24.63 -12.62
C ASN A 146 10.78 -24.97 -11.13
N ASP A 147 11.85 -25.00 -10.33
CA ASP A 147 11.74 -25.24 -8.89
C ASP A 147 10.95 -24.13 -8.20
N LEU A 148 11.22 -22.87 -8.53
CA LEU A 148 10.51 -21.72 -7.97
C LEU A 148 9.04 -21.69 -8.41
N ALA A 149 8.77 -22.02 -9.68
CA ALA A 149 7.41 -22.15 -10.22
C ALA A 149 6.60 -23.20 -9.45
N ILE A 150 7.16 -24.39 -9.22
CA ILE A 150 6.53 -25.45 -8.41
C ILE A 150 6.35 -24.98 -6.96
N ALA A 151 7.39 -24.35 -6.38
CA ALA A 151 7.38 -23.90 -5.00
C ALA A 151 6.21 -22.93 -4.72
N PHE A 152 6.01 -21.96 -5.61
CA PHE A 152 4.97 -20.93 -5.50
C PHE A 152 3.66 -21.30 -6.20
N ASP A 153 3.58 -22.50 -6.78
CA ASP A 153 2.40 -23.00 -7.48
C ASP A 153 1.96 -22.05 -8.62
N ILE A 154 2.93 -21.67 -9.44
CA ILE A 154 2.77 -20.81 -10.62
C ILE A 154 3.24 -21.61 -11.83
N SER A 155 2.61 -21.45 -12.99
CA SER A 155 3.09 -22.12 -14.20
C SER A 155 4.45 -21.56 -14.62
N LYS A 156 5.37 -22.43 -15.03
CA LYS A 156 6.71 -22.04 -15.51
C LYS A 156 6.66 -20.96 -16.61
N PRO A 157 5.79 -21.03 -17.64
CA PRO A 157 5.71 -19.98 -18.66
C PRO A 157 5.27 -18.62 -18.10
N THR A 158 4.40 -18.62 -17.08
CA THR A 158 3.99 -17.37 -16.42
C THR A 158 5.13 -16.79 -15.61
N LEU A 159 5.85 -17.61 -14.84
CA LEU A 159 7.02 -17.13 -14.10
C LEU A 159 8.10 -16.57 -15.03
N GLN A 160 8.32 -17.20 -16.19
CA GLN A 160 9.23 -16.70 -17.22
C GLN A 160 8.84 -15.34 -17.77
N ARG A 161 7.55 -15.14 -18.10
CA ARG A 161 7.05 -13.83 -18.56
C ARG A 161 7.15 -12.78 -17.46
N VAL A 162 6.93 -13.16 -16.20
CA VAL A 162 7.10 -12.28 -15.05
C VAL A 162 8.57 -11.84 -14.93
N GLU A 163 9.52 -12.78 -14.86
CA GLU A 163 10.96 -12.47 -14.77
C GLU A 163 11.44 -11.59 -15.95
N ALA A 164 10.87 -11.77 -17.15
CA ALA A 164 11.18 -10.97 -18.33
C ALA A 164 10.50 -9.57 -18.35
N GLY A 165 9.68 -9.23 -17.35
CA GLY A 165 8.94 -7.96 -17.31
C GLY A 165 7.78 -7.88 -18.31
N GLN A 166 7.37 -9.00 -18.91
CA GLN A 166 6.34 -9.07 -19.95
C GLN A 166 4.94 -9.42 -19.39
N SER A 167 4.88 -9.92 -18.16
CA SER A 167 3.61 -10.24 -17.52
C SER A 167 2.96 -9.00 -16.91
N HIS A 168 1.74 -8.72 -17.34
CA HIS A 168 0.90 -7.65 -16.78
C HIS A 168 -0.17 -8.18 -15.83
N ASP A 169 -0.15 -9.49 -15.50
CA ASP A 169 -1.14 -10.07 -14.58
C ASP A 169 -0.90 -9.59 -13.14
N PRO A 170 -1.75 -8.69 -12.61
CA PRO A 170 -1.53 -8.10 -11.30
C PRO A 170 -1.67 -9.13 -10.18
N ASN A 171 -2.47 -10.18 -10.39
CA ASN A 171 -2.73 -11.19 -9.37
C ASN A 171 -1.50 -12.08 -9.13
N THR A 172 -0.86 -12.55 -10.21
CA THR A 172 0.38 -13.33 -10.09
C THR A 172 1.50 -12.50 -9.46
N LEU A 173 1.69 -11.25 -9.88
CA LEU A 173 2.72 -10.38 -9.30
C LEU A 173 2.49 -10.16 -7.80
N LYS A 174 1.26 -9.83 -7.40
CA LYS A 174 0.89 -9.71 -5.98
C LYS A 174 1.10 -11.01 -5.20
N ARG A 175 0.76 -12.16 -5.78
CA ARG A 175 0.98 -13.46 -5.11
C ARG A 175 2.46 -13.72 -4.86
N ILE A 176 3.32 -13.51 -5.87
CA ILE A 176 4.77 -13.68 -5.71
C ILE A 176 5.30 -12.72 -4.66
N GLN A 177 4.89 -11.45 -4.73
CA GLN A 177 5.27 -10.45 -3.72
C GLN A 177 4.89 -10.90 -2.31
N ILE A 178 3.66 -11.37 -2.10
CA ILE A 178 3.20 -11.88 -0.79
C ILE A 178 4.12 -13.00 -0.31
N MET A 179 4.49 -13.95 -1.16
CA MET A 179 5.41 -15.04 -0.79
C MET A 179 6.80 -14.52 -0.43
N LEU A 180 7.29 -13.48 -1.11
CA LEU A 180 8.59 -12.90 -0.80
C LEU A 180 8.58 -12.06 0.47
N GLU A 181 7.48 -11.37 0.76
CA GLU A 181 7.38 -10.40 1.86
C GLU A 181 6.93 -11.03 3.19
N PHE A 182 6.04 -12.03 3.12
CA PHE A 182 5.49 -12.72 4.28
C PHE A 182 6.02 -14.14 4.38
N PRO A 183 7.10 -14.39 5.15
CA PRO A 183 7.73 -15.71 5.21
C PRO A 183 6.81 -16.81 5.70
N ASP A 184 5.80 -16.49 6.52
CA ASP A 184 4.79 -17.46 6.95
C ASP A 184 3.93 -17.98 5.79
N ALA A 185 3.51 -17.09 4.88
CA ALA A 185 2.78 -17.47 3.67
C ALA A 185 3.66 -18.35 2.77
N ALA A 186 4.94 -17.98 2.61
CA ALA A 186 5.91 -18.75 1.83
C ALA A 186 6.14 -20.15 2.40
N LEU A 187 6.35 -20.26 3.72
CA LEU A 187 6.57 -21.53 4.40
C LEU A 187 5.33 -22.43 4.34
N TRP A 188 4.14 -21.84 4.48
CA TRP A 188 2.89 -22.57 4.30
C TRP A 188 2.75 -23.10 2.87
N GLN A 189 3.00 -22.27 1.86
CA GLN A 189 2.96 -22.67 0.46
C GLN A 189 3.98 -23.77 0.13
N LEU A 190 5.20 -23.68 0.67
CA LEU A 190 6.23 -24.72 0.53
C LEU A 190 5.82 -26.05 1.16
N LYS A 191 5.01 -26.02 2.22
CA LYS A 191 4.45 -27.25 2.81
C LYS A 191 3.49 -27.93 1.83
N LEU A 192 2.67 -27.16 1.12
CA LEU A 192 1.73 -27.67 0.11
C LEU A 192 2.44 -28.22 -1.13
N SER A 193 3.46 -27.51 -1.64
CA SER A 193 4.23 -27.94 -2.82
C SER A 193 5.30 -28.98 -2.52
N SER A 194 5.47 -29.38 -1.25
CA SER A 194 6.56 -30.24 -0.78
C SER A 194 6.67 -31.60 -1.47
N ALA A 195 5.56 -32.15 -1.94
CA ALA A 195 5.51 -33.43 -2.65
C ALA A 195 5.99 -33.34 -4.11
N LYS A 196 5.86 -32.16 -4.73
CA LYS A 196 6.22 -31.90 -6.13
C LYS A 196 7.63 -31.32 -6.27
N LEU A 197 8.19 -30.76 -5.19
CA LEU A 197 9.48 -30.08 -5.17
C LEU A 197 10.60 -31.00 -4.68
N HIS A 198 11.71 -31.05 -5.43
CA HIS A 198 12.90 -31.81 -5.03
C HIS A 198 13.45 -31.38 -3.67
N LYS A 199 14.07 -32.33 -2.96
CA LYS A 199 14.57 -32.14 -1.59
C LYS A 199 15.56 -30.97 -1.48
N THR A 200 16.45 -30.81 -2.45
CA THR A 200 17.50 -29.79 -2.42
C THR A 200 16.92 -28.36 -2.53
N PRO A 201 16.20 -27.97 -3.60
CA PRO A 201 15.55 -26.66 -3.68
C PRO A 201 14.61 -26.37 -2.50
N ARG A 202 13.82 -27.39 -2.07
CA ARG A 202 12.92 -27.26 -0.92
C ARG A 202 13.66 -26.90 0.35
N THR A 203 14.82 -27.51 0.59
CA THR A 203 15.63 -27.24 1.78
C THR A 203 16.22 -25.84 1.73
N LYS A 204 16.71 -25.39 0.57
CA LYS A 204 17.25 -24.04 0.38
C LYS A 204 16.17 -22.97 0.64
N LEU A 205 15.02 -23.09 -0.03
CA LEU A 205 13.88 -22.18 0.15
C LEU A 205 13.37 -22.15 1.59
N ARG A 206 13.21 -23.32 2.22
CA ARG A 206 12.78 -23.39 3.63
C ARG A 206 13.77 -22.71 4.57
N LYS A 207 15.08 -22.95 4.40
CA LYS A 207 16.12 -22.29 5.21
C LYS A 207 16.04 -20.77 5.04
N TYR A 208 15.94 -20.28 3.81
CA TYR A 208 15.79 -18.85 3.51
C TYR A 208 14.59 -18.23 4.23
N PHE A 209 13.37 -18.77 4.07
CA PHE A 209 12.18 -18.18 4.67
C PHE A 209 12.13 -18.34 6.20
N VAL A 210 12.71 -19.39 6.77
CA VAL A 210 12.86 -19.51 8.23
C VAL A 210 13.80 -18.43 8.77
N GLN A 211 14.93 -18.19 8.10
CA GLN A 211 15.86 -17.14 8.48
C GLN A 211 15.19 -15.76 8.37
N LYS A 212 14.51 -15.49 7.24
CA LYS A 212 13.74 -14.26 7.03
C LYS A 212 12.66 -14.03 8.09
N LYS A 213 11.98 -15.10 8.54
CA LYS A 213 11.01 -15.02 9.64
C LYS A 213 11.68 -14.60 10.96
N ARG A 214 12.86 -15.12 11.27
CA ARG A 214 13.61 -14.76 12.49
C ARG A 214 14.02 -13.30 12.49
N GLU A 215 14.55 -12.82 11.37
CA GLU A 215 14.96 -11.41 11.21
C GLU A 215 13.79 -10.44 11.36
N ARG A 216 12.61 -10.81 10.87
CA ARG A 216 11.39 -9.99 10.99
C ARG A 216 10.84 -9.94 12.43
N ASN A 217 11.00 -11.01 13.22
CA ASN A 217 10.55 -11.04 14.61
C ASN A 217 11.50 -10.32 15.59
N GLN A 218 12.69 -9.93 15.14
CA GLN A 218 13.69 -9.19 15.91
C GLN A 218 13.62 -7.67 15.68
N GLN A 219 12.75 -7.23 14.75
CA GLN A 219 12.42 -5.84 14.46
C GLN A 219 11.09 -5.49 15.13
#